data_AF-A0A536NQR1-F1
#
_entry.id   AF-A0A536NQR1-F1
#
_cell.length_a   1.000
_cell.length_b   1.000
_cell.length_c   1.000
_cell.angle_alpha   90.00
_cell.angle_beta   90.00
_cell.angle_gamma   90.00
#
_symmetry.space_group_name_H-M   'P 1'
#
loop_
_entity.id
_entity.type
_entity.pdbx_description
1 polymer ?
#
loop_
_entity_poly.entity_id
_entity_poly.type
_entity_poly.pdbx_seq_one_letter_code
_entity_poly.pdbx_strand_id
1 'polypeptide(L)'
;MTGGETGLHSADAKQFLRSADRYLIDGDELDFGEFKVHVLHTPGHTPGSVCFVIANHAFVGDTILAGGIGRQMPETDLRRQMMSIGTKLLRLPPSTALYPGHGPATSLERELAQNPIFRSAGART
;
A
#
# COMPACT_ATOMS: atom_id res chain seq x y z
N MET A 1 12.13 -22.77 -5.85
CA MET A 1 10.76 -22.21 -5.82
C MET A 1 10.03 -22.82 -4.64
N THR A 2 9.23 -22.05 -3.91
CA THR A 2 8.55 -22.50 -2.69
C THR A 2 7.28 -23.31 -2.95
N GLY A 3 6.80 -23.34 -4.20
CA GLY A 3 5.53 -23.97 -4.57
C GLY A 3 4.29 -23.18 -4.16
N GLY A 4 4.45 -22.00 -3.56
CA GLY A 4 3.35 -21.10 -3.21
C GLY A 4 2.82 -20.37 -4.44
N GLU A 5 1.51 -20.15 -4.45
CA GLU A 5 0.81 -19.34 -5.47
C GLU A 5 1.33 -17.90 -5.44
N THR A 6 1.63 -17.37 -6.62
CA THR A 6 2.04 -15.97 -6.80
C THR A 6 0.85 -15.10 -7.13
N GLY A 7 0.81 -13.90 -6.56
CA GLY A 7 -0.23 -12.90 -6.79
C GLY A 7 0.36 -11.56 -7.23
N LEU A 8 -0.25 -10.90 -8.23
CA LEU A 8 0.10 -9.53 -8.61
C LEU A 8 -1.12 -8.77 -9.15
N HIS A 9 -1.15 -7.45 -9.06
CA HIS A 9 -2.19 -6.68 -9.73
C HIS A 9 -1.89 -6.54 -11.22
N SER A 10 -2.85 -6.85 -12.09
CA SER A 10 -2.65 -6.96 -13.55
C SER A 10 -2.06 -5.70 -14.21
N ALA A 11 -2.25 -4.53 -13.61
CA ALA A 11 -1.65 -3.26 -14.05
C ALA A 11 -0.10 -3.29 -14.07
N ASP A 12 0.54 -4.12 -13.24
CA ASP A 12 2.00 -4.27 -13.21
C ASP A 12 2.50 -5.44 -14.08
N ALA A 13 1.60 -6.29 -14.59
CA ALA A 13 1.96 -7.49 -15.36
C ALA A 13 2.75 -7.18 -16.65
N LYS A 14 2.45 -6.03 -17.27
CA LYS A 14 3.09 -5.60 -18.53
C LYS A 14 4.53 -5.16 -18.32
N GLN A 15 4.88 -4.68 -17.13
CA GLN A 15 6.11 -3.94 -16.89
C GLN A 15 7.09 -4.66 -15.96
N PHE A 16 6.60 -5.44 -14.99
CA PHE A 16 7.45 -5.99 -13.93
C PHE A 16 7.50 -7.52 -13.90
N LEU A 17 6.34 -8.17 -13.77
CA LEU A 17 6.22 -9.62 -13.64
C LEU A 17 5.31 -10.11 -14.76
N ARG A 18 5.92 -10.67 -15.81
CA ARG A 18 5.25 -11.09 -17.06
C ARG A 18 3.93 -11.87 -16.85
N SER A 19 3.80 -12.57 -15.72
CA SER A 19 2.57 -13.20 -15.23
C SER A 19 2.69 -13.57 -13.74
N ALA A 20 1.56 -13.82 -13.09
CA ALA A 20 1.43 -14.52 -11.81
C ALA A 20 0.37 -15.62 -11.94
N ASP A 21 0.33 -16.51 -10.96
CA ASP A 21 -0.70 -17.57 -10.88
C ASP A 21 -2.10 -16.96 -10.68
N ARG A 22 -2.18 -15.85 -9.93
CA ARG A 22 -3.41 -15.08 -9.71
C ARG A 22 -3.21 -13.58 -9.92
N TYR A 23 -4.21 -12.96 -10.56
CA TYR A 23 -4.32 -11.51 -10.57
C TYR A 23 -5.17 -11.02 -9.39
N LEU A 24 -4.60 -10.12 -8.60
CA LEU A 24 -5.27 -9.50 -7.46
C LEU A 24 -5.98 -8.23 -7.91
N ILE A 25 -7.18 -8.01 -7.39
CA ILE A 25 -7.95 -6.78 -7.59
C ILE A 25 -8.34 -6.13 -6.25
N ASP A 26 -8.83 -4.91 -6.31
CA ASP A 26 -9.31 -4.20 -5.14
C ASP A 26 -10.47 -4.95 -4.47
N GLY A 27 -10.41 -5.11 -3.15
CA GLY A 27 -11.44 -5.79 -2.37
C GLY A 27 -11.34 -7.31 -2.36
N ASP A 28 -10.33 -7.91 -3.02
CA ASP A 28 -10.08 -9.34 -2.88
C ASP A 28 -9.80 -9.71 -1.42
N GLU A 29 -10.26 -10.90 -1.04
CA GLU A 29 -9.91 -11.54 0.23
C GLU A 29 -9.12 -12.81 -0.05
N LEU A 30 -7.99 -12.96 0.63
CA LEU A 30 -7.13 -14.14 0.54
C LEU A 30 -7.13 -14.87 1.88
N ASP A 31 -7.24 -16.20 1.82
CA ASP A 31 -7.09 -17.05 2.99
C ASP A 31 -5.61 -17.22 3.33
N PHE A 32 -5.26 -16.99 4.60
CA PHE A 32 -3.92 -17.22 5.12
C PHE A 32 -3.98 -17.86 6.50
N GLY A 33 -4.08 -19.19 6.52
CA GLY A 33 -4.35 -19.94 7.74
C GLY A 33 -5.72 -19.55 8.31
N GLU A 34 -5.75 -19.06 9.55
CA GLU A 34 -6.97 -18.56 10.20
C GLU A 34 -7.26 -17.09 9.92
N PHE A 35 -6.36 -16.41 9.19
CA PHE A 35 -6.49 -14.99 8.89
C PHE A 35 -7.09 -14.76 7.50
N LYS A 36 -7.84 -13.66 7.38
CA LYS A 36 -8.25 -13.07 6.11
C LYS A 36 -7.33 -11.91 5.78
N VAL A 37 -6.81 -11.90 4.56
CA VAL A 37 -6.01 -10.79 4.02
C VAL A 37 -6.87 -10.01 3.03
N HIS A 38 -7.18 -8.76 3.36
CA HIS A 38 -7.88 -7.87 2.44
C HIS A 38 -6.88 -7.16 1.53
N VAL A 39 -7.13 -7.21 0.23
CA VAL A 39 -6.32 -6.54 -0.79
C VAL A 39 -6.91 -5.15 -1.04
N LEU A 40 -6.08 -4.12 -0.88
CA LEU A 40 -6.39 -2.75 -1.27
C LEU A 40 -5.53 -2.38 -2.47
N HIS A 41 -6.15 -2.10 -3.62
CA HIS A 41 -5.41 -1.56 -4.76
C HIS A 41 -5.03 -0.11 -4.49
N THR A 42 -3.75 0.17 -4.34
CA THR A 42 -3.23 1.50 -3.98
C THR A 42 -2.29 2.03 -5.06
N PRO A 43 -2.80 2.22 -6.30
CA PRO A 43 -1.97 2.67 -7.41
C PRO A 43 -1.37 4.04 -7.13
N GLY A 44 -0.14 4.25 -7.58
CA GLY A 44 0.58 5.49 -7.31
C GLY A 44 2.08 5.31 -7.49
N HIS A 45 2.72 4.58 -6.56
CA HIS A 45 4.15 4.27 -6.67
C HIS A 45 4.43 3.44 -7.93
N THR A 46 3.64 2.38 -8.15
CA THR A 46 3.45 1.69 -9.43
C THR A 46 1.96 1.66 -9.80
N PRO A 47 1.59 1.40 -11.07
CA PRO A 47 0.19 1.23 -11.48
C PRO A 47 -0.54 0.07 -10.78
N GLY A 48 0.17 -0.99 -10.41
CA GLY A 48 -0.35 -2.18 -9.74
C GLY A 48 -0.01 -2.30 -8.26
N SER A 49 0.48 -1.24 -7.62
CA SER A 49 0.73 -1.23 -6.17
C SER A 49 -0.52 -1.66 -5.40
N VAL A 50 -0.36 -2.61 -4.47
CA VAL A 50 -1.40 -3.08 -3.55
C VAL A 50 -0.89 -3.02 -2.11
N CYS A 51 -1.81 -2.82 -1.18
CA CYS A 51 -1.59 -3.01 0.25
C CYS A 51 -2.39 -4.22 0.74
N PHE A 52 -1.86 -4.92 1.73
CA PHE A 52 -2.52 -6.07 2.35
C PHE A 52 -2.86 -5.76 3.80
N VAL A 53 -4.15 -5.87 4.15
CA VAL A 53 -4.63 -5.59 5.51
C VAL A 53 -5.04 -6.89 6.18
N ILE A 54 -4.52 -7.11 7.39
CA ILE A 54 -4.79 -8.29 8.22
C ILE A 54 -5.06 -7.79 9.63
N ALA A 55 -6.31 -7.87 10.09
CA ALA A 55 -6.74 -7.30 11.36
C ALA A 55 -6.28 -5.83 11.51
N ASN A 56 -5.44 -5.52 12.51
CA ASN A 56 -4.91 -4.17 12.77
C ASN A 56 -3.50 -3.94 12.18
N HIS A 57 -3.12 -4.73 11.17
CA HIS A 57 -1.81 -4.64 10.50
C HIS A 57 -2.01 -4.39 9.00
N ALA A 58 -1.16 -3.56 8.41
CA ALA A 58 -1.16 -3.31 6.97
C ALA A 58 0.26 -3.38 6.40
N PHE A 59 0.47 -4.25 5.42
CA PHE A 59 1.67 -4.28 4.60
C PHE A 59 1.45 -3.33 3.42
N VAL A 60 2.17 -2.21 3.40
CA VAL A 60 1.83 -1.06 2.54
C VAL A 60 2.78 -0.85 1.36
N GLY A 61 3.79 -1.72 1.23
CA GLY A 61 4.82 -1.59 0.20
C GLY A 61 5.43 -0.19 0.22
N ASP A 62 5.63 0.38 -0.96
CA ASP A 62 6.16 1.74 -1.13
C ASP A 62 5.06 2.82 -1.21
N THR A 63 3.82 2.48 -0.81
CA THR A 63 2.69 3.42 -0.78
C THR A 63 2.88 4.46 0.33
N ILE A 64 3.22 4.03 1.55
CA ILE A 64 3.58 4.88 2.70
C ILE A 64 4.85 4.31 3.32
N LEU A 65 5.86 5.16 3.57
CA LEU A 65 7.06 4.81 4.32
C LEU A 65 7.10 5.60 5.62
N ALA A 66 7.91 5.17 6.59
CA ALA A 66 8.13 5.94 7.81
C ALA A 66 8.70 7.34 7.47
N GLY A 67 7.90 8.39 7.71
CA GLY A 67 8.27 9.77 7.41
C GLY A 67 8.24 10.15 5.93
N GLY A 68 7.68 9.32 5.04
CA GLY A 68 7.58 9.65 3.63
C GLY A 68 6.71 8.71 2.79
N ILE A 69 7.07 8.59 1.51
CA ILE A 69 6.50 7.65 0.53
C ILE A 69 7.66 7.04 -0.27
N GLY A 70 7.37 5.99 -1.04
CA GLY A 70 8.33 5.38 -1.96
C GLY A 70 9.02 6.40 -2.87
N ARG A 71 10.26 6.10 -3.25
CA ARG A 71 11.00 6.91 -4.21
C ARG A 71 10.19 7.03 -5.51
N GLN A 72 10.08 8.24 -6.05
CA GLN A 72 9.41 8.44 -7.34
C GLN A 72 10.26 7.84 -8.47
N MET A 73 9.60 7.08 -9.34
CA MET A 73 10.13 6.46 -10.56
C MET A 73 9.36 7.00 -11.78
N PRO A 74 9.81 6.77 -13.03
CA PRO A 74 9.11 7.24 -14.23
C PRO A 74 7.62 6.88 -14.30
N GLU A 75 7.23 5.74 -13.71
CA GLU A 75 5.87 5.21 -13.62
C GLU A 75 5.06 5.76 -12.43
N THR A 76 5.69 6.51 -11.53
CA THR A 76 5.02 7.01 -10.32
C THR A 76 4.03 8.12 -10.67
N ASP A 77 2.77 7.90 -10.29
CA ASP A 77 1.71 8.91 -10.30
C ASP A 77 1.45 9.37 -8.86
N LEU A 78 2.11 10.46 -8.45
CA LEU A 78 2.00 11.01 -7.10
C LEU A 78 0.56 11.41 -6.75
N ARG A 79 -0.20 11.95 -7.72
CA ARG A 79 -1.58 12.35 -7.48
C ARG A 79 -2.42 11.12 -7.15
N ARG A 80 -2.25 10.03 -7.91
CA ARG A 80 -2.95 8.77 -7.68
C ARG A 80 -2.50 8.11 -6.37
N GLN A 81 -1.22 8.19 -6.02
CA GLN A 81 -0.71 7.72 -4.73
C GLN A 81 -1.40 8.42 -3.56
N MET A 82 -1.49 9.75 -3.59
CA MET A 82 -2.15 10.54 -2.55
C MET A 82 -3.65 10.26 -2.48
N MET A 83 -4.31 10.04 -3.62
CA MET A 83 -5.71 9.59 -3.66
C MET A 83 -5.89 8.21 -3.04
N SER A 84 -5.02 7.25 -3.37
CA SER A 84 -5.02 5.90 -2.79
C SER A 84 -4.84 5.95 -1.27
N ILE A 85 -3.90 6.75 -0.78
CA ILE A 85 -3.70 6.95 0.66
C ILE A 85 -4.97 7.53 1.29
N GLY A 86 -5.49 8.65 0.78
CA GLY A 86 -6.63 9.35 1.36
C GLY A 86 -7.94 8.56 1.33
N THR A 87 -8.19 7.82 0.26
CA THR A 87 -9.46 7.09 0.08
C THR A 87 -9.46 5.68 0.68
N LYS A 88 -8.27 5.09 0.92
CA LYS A 88 -8.15 3.72 1.43
C LYS A 88 -7.42 3.67 2.76
N LEU A 89 -6.15 4.04 2.79
CA LEU A 89 -5.30 3.85 3.97
C LEU A 89 -5.72 4.75 5.14
N LEU A 90 -6.13 6.00 4.88
CA LEU A 90 -6.64 6.90 5.93
C LEU A 90 -8.03 6.50 6.47
N ARG A 91 -8.68 5.49 5.89
CA ARG A 91 -9.94 4.93 6.41
C ARG A 91 -9.71 3.77 7.38
N LEU A 92 -8.48 3.27 7.49
CA LEU A 92 -8.12 2.26 8.48
C LEU A 92 -8.09 2.87 9.88
N PRO A 93 -8.23 2.07 10.95
CA PRO A 93 -8.06 2.56 12.31
C PRO A 93 -6.71 3.29 12.49
N PRO A 94 -6.65 4.45 13.18
CA PRO A 94 -5.38 5.16 13.42
C PRO A 94 -4.30 4.30 14.08
N SER A 95 -4.71 3.34 14.91
CA SER A 95 -3.83 2.36 15.56
C SER A 95 -3.26 1.29 14.62
N THR A 96 -3.56 1.32 13.32
CA THR A 96 -3.09 0.32 12.36
C THR A 96 -1.57 0.38 12.26
N ALA A 97 -0.91 -0.74 12.53
CA ALA A 97 0.53 -0.90 12.34
C ALA A 97 0.83 -0.99 10.83
N LEU A 98 1.74 -0.15 10.35
CA LEU A 98 2.16 -0.14 8.95
C LEU A 98 3.52 -0.81 8.79
N TYR A 99 3.61 -1.73 7.85
CA TYR A 99 4.83 -2.44 7.45
C TYR A 99 5.18 -2.03 6.02
N PRO A 100 6.07 -1.04 5.85
CA PRO A 100 6.48 -0.57 4.54
C PRO A 100 7.35 -1.59 3.80
N GLY A 101 7.49 -1.40 2.48
CA GLY A 101 8.42 -2.17 1.65
C GLY A 101 9.89 -1.88 1.99
N HIS A 102 10.17 -0.68 2.51
CA HIS A 102 11.50 -0.23 2.89
C HIS A 102 11.50 0.59 4.18
N GLY A 103 12.58 0.49 4.95
CA GLY A 103 12.73 1.21 6.21
C GLY A 103 11.97 0.56 7.36
N PRO A 104 11.84 1.27 8.50
CA PRO A 104 11.24 0.70 9.71
C PRO A 104 9.72 0.66 9.64
N ALA A 105 9.13 -0.23 10.44
CA ALA A 105 7.69 -0.23 10.70
C ALA A 105 7.25 1.08 11.39
N THR A 106 6.00 1.48 11.14
CA THR A 106 5.38 2.68 11.70
C THR A 106 3.89 2.41 12.01
N SER A 107 3.09 3.45 12.21
CA SER A 107 1.63 3.35 12.41
C SER A 107 0.94 4.49 11.69
N LEU A 108 -0.32 4.30 11.33
CA LEU A 108 -1.10 5.32 10.63
C LEU A 108 -1.18 6.63 11.42
N GLU A 109 -1.45 6.55 12.74
CA GLU A 109 -1.46 7.71 13.65
C GLU A 109 -0.12 8.46 13.66
N ARG A 110 1.00 7.73 13.80
CA ARG A 110 2.34 8.33 13.76
C ARG A 110 2.59 9.08 12.45
N GLU A 111 2.26 8.45 11.32
CA GLU A 111 2.47 9.09 10.01
C GLU A 111 1.60 10.32 9.85
N LEU A 112 0.32 10.27 10.23
CA LEU A 112 -0.56 11.44 10.21
C LEU A 112 -0.02 12.60 11.06
N ALA A 113 0.56 12.30 12.23
CA ALA A 113 1.10 13.30 13.13
C ALA A 113 2.45 13.88 12.67
N GLN A 114 3.33 13.06 12.09
CA GLN A 114 4.76 13.38 11.93
C GLN A 114 5.21 13.49 10.48
N ASN A 115 4.56 12.78 9.55
CA ASN A 115 5.00 12.71 8.15
C ASN A 115 4.75 14.06 7.45
N PRO A 116 5.79 14.71 6.90
CA PRO A 116 5.65 16.01 6.23
C PRO A 116 4.64 16.03 5.07
N ILE A 117 4.42 14.87 4.44
CA ILE A 117 3.49 14.70 3.31
C ILE A 117 2.03 14.91 3.75
N PHE A 118 1.68 14.57 4.99
CA PHE A 118 0.33 14.77 5.52
C PHE A 118 0.17 16.12 6.24
N ARG A 119 1.26 16.70 6.75
CA ARG A 119 1.21 17.98 7.47
C ARG A 119 0.99 19.20 6.57
N SER A 120 1.42 19.14 5.31
CA SER A 120 1.31 20.27 4.37
C SER A 120 -0.10 20.47 3.79
N ALA A 121 -1.06 19.59 4.11
CA ALA A 121 -2.48 19.76 3.78
C ALA A 121 -3.25 20.69 4.75
N GLY A 122 -2.66 21.03 5.90
CA GLY A 122 -3.30 21.81 6.97
C GLY A 122 -2.95 23.31 7.02
N ALA A 123 -2.09 23.80 6.13
CA ALA A 123 -1.69 25.21 6.10
C ALA A 123 -2.36 25.96 4.94
N ARG A 124 -3.69 26.10 5.01
CA ARG A 124 -4.42 27.15 4.28
C ARG A 124 -5.37 27.82 5.28
N THR A 125 -4.84 28.81 5.98
CA THR A 125 -5.60 29.90 6.60
C THR A 125 -5.95 30.92 5.53
#